data_AF-A0A3R6CMU5-F1
#
_entry.id   AF-A0A3R6CMU5-F1
#
_cell.length_a   1.000
_cell.length_b   1.000
_cell.length_c   1.000
_cell.angle_alpha   90.00
_cell.angle_beta   90.00
_cell.angle_gamma   90.00
#
_symmetry.space_group_name_H-M   'P 1'
#
loop_
_entity.id
_entity.type
_entity.pdbx_description
1 polymer ?
#
loop_
_entity_poly.entity_id
_entity_poly.type
_entity_poly.pdbx_seq_one_letter_code
_entity_poly.pdbx_strand_id
1 'polypeptide(L)'
;MSNVYYVGSEPLTFDSIELILTQNMKLELSQEVRERIQRCRDYLDRKIEQQDGPLYGITTGFGSLCNKNISPDELSTLQENLVKSHACSVGDEVSPVIVRLMMLLKAHALSLGHSGVQVITVQRILDFFNNDVLPIVYDRGSLGASGDLAPLANLFLPLIGVGDVYYKGKKREAISVLDEFAWKPVRLKSKEGLALLNGTQFMSANGVFALMRAFRLSKKADTIAALSLEAFDGRIDPFMDCIQQMRPHPGQIETGAVFRRLLEGSELINRKKEHVQDPYSFRCIPQVHGATKDAINYVSGVLLTEINSVTDNPTIFPEEDKIISGGNFHGQPLAISFDFLAIALAELGNISERRVAQLIMGLRGLPEFLVANPGLNSGFMIPQYAAASMVSQNKMYCYASSSDSIVSSNGQEDHVSMGANAATKLFKVMDNLDHILAIELMNAAQGMEFRRPARTSPVLEKFLRDFRKEVPFIEDDIVMYTEIHRTVAFLRRYPL
;
A
#
# COMPACT_ATOMS: atom_id res chain seq x y z
N MET A 1 21.68 3.32 -21.23
CA MET A 1 21.39 4.39 -20.26
C MET A 1 21.82 3.87 -18.90
N SER A 2 22.53 4.66 -18.10
CA SER A 2 22.97 4.25 -16.76
C SER A 2 21.75 3.90 -15.91
N ASN A 3 21.74 2.72 -15.27
CA ASN A 3 20.65 2.25 -14.40
C ASN A 3 20.70 2.94 -13.03
N VAL A 4 20.70 4.28 -13.03
CA VAL A 4 20.86 5.13 -11.85
C VAL A 4 19.66 6.04 -11.71
N TYR A 5 19.09 6.11 -10.52
CA TYR A 5 18.05 7.07 -10.15
C TYR A 5 18.62 8.07 -9.14
N TYR A 6 18.52 9.36 -9.45
CA TYR A 6 19.03 10.42 -8.58
C TYR A 6 17.96 10.87 -7.58
N VAL A 7 18.06 10.38 -6.34
CA VAL A 7 17.09 10.65 -5.27
C VAL A 7 17.10 12.14 -4.93
N GLY A 8 15.92 12.75 -4.91
CA GLY A 8 15.73 14.15 -4.53
C GLY A 8 15.91 15.17 -5.64
N SER A 9 16.28 14.74 -6.85
CA SER A 9 16.41 15.66 -7.99
C SER A 9 15.05 16.04 -8.59
N GLU A 10 14.09 15.13 -8.52
CA GLU A 10 12.71 15.31 -9.01
C GLU A 10 11.72 14.72 -7.99
N PRO A 11 10.44 15.13 -8.00
CA PRO A 11 9.39 14.47 -7.22
C PRO A 11 9.25 12.99 -7.58
N LEU A 12 8.99 12.17 -6.58
CA LEU A 12 8.62 10.76 -6.75
C LEU A 12 7.21 10.64 -7.34
N THR A 13 7.09 9.75 -8.32
CA THR A 13 5.81 9.26 -8.86
C THR A 13 5.67 7.76 -8.62
N PHE A 14 4.45 7.21 -8.66
CA PHE A 14 4.24 5.76 -8.58
C PHE A 14 5.01 5.01 -9.68
N ASP A 15 5.07 5.55 -10.89
CA ASP A 15 5.82 4.97 -12.01
C ASP A 15 7.33 4.94 -11.71
N SER A 16 7.89 6.03 -11.18
CA SER A 16 9.31 6.07 -10.80
C SER A 16 9.64 5.07 -9.68
N ILE A 17 8.72 4.90 -8.72
CA ILE A 17 8.88 3.93 -7.64
C ILE A 17 8.78 2.50 -8.18
N GLU A 18 7.84 2.21 -9.07
CA GLU A 18 7.73 0.89 -9.70
C GLU A 18 8.99 0.57 -10.51
N LEU A 19 9.53 1.53 -11.26
CA LEU A 19 10.79 1.41 -11.99
C LEU A 19 11.96 1.07 -11.05
N ILE A 20 12.10 1.83 -9.95
CA ILE A 20 13.15 1.62 -8.93
C ILE A 20 13.06 0.20 -8.34
N LEU A 21 11.85 -0.25 -8.00
CA LEU A 21 11.64 -1.54 -7.36
C LEU A 21 11.81 -2.73 -8.32
N THR A 22 11.44 -2.58 -9.60
CA THR A 22 11.40 -3.69 -10.57
C THR A 22 12.63 -3.77 -11.47
N GLN A 23 13.37 -2.69 -11.67
CA GLN A 23 14.53 -2.64 -12.56
C GLN A 23 15.88 -2.61 -11.84
N ASN A 24 15.92 -2.90 -10.54
CA ASN A 24 17.14 -2.91 -9.72
C ASN A 24 17.99 -1.64 -9.94
N MET A 25 17.34 -0.48 -9.93
CA MET A 25 18.03 0.79 -10.13
C MET A 25 18.96 1.07 -8.97
N LYS A 26 20.17 1.57 -9.28
CA LYS A 26 21.09 2.11 -8.27
C LYS A 26 20.62 3.51 -7.87
N LEU A 27 20.47 3.75 -6.58
CA LEU A 27 20.12 5.07 -6.05
C LEU A 27 21.37 5.87 -5.74
N GLU A 28 21.42 7.12 -6.19
CA GLU A 28 22.51 8.05 -5.89
C GLU A 28 21.98 9.45 -5.56
N LEU A 29 22.79 10.26 -4.86
CA LEU A 29 22.56 11.70 -4.73
C LEU A 29 23.34 12.43 -5.82
N SER A 30 22.64 13.28 -6.58
CA SER A 30 23.30 14.22 -7.49
C SER A 30 24.11 15.26 -6.71
N GLN A 31 25.04 15.95 -7.38
CA GLN A 31 25.86 16.97 -6.74
C GLN A 31 25.01 18.10 -6.14
N GLU A 32 24.00 18.56 -6.87
CA GLU A 32 23.06 19.59 -6.41
C GLU A 32 22.32 19.17 -5.13
N VAL A 33 21.84 17.92 -5.06
CA VAL A 33 21.15 17.40 -3.87
C VAL A 33 22.10 17.31 -2.67
N ARG A 34 23.36 16.89 -2.89
CA ARG A 34 24.39 16.87 -1.83
C ARG A 34 24.64 18.27 -1.27
N GLU A 35 24.77 19.26 -2.16
CA GLU A 35 24.97 20.66 -1.77
C GLU A 35 23.78 21.23 -1.01
N ARG A 36 22.55 20.88 -1.40
CA ARG A 36 21.32 21.28 -0.71
C ARG A 36 21.27 20.73 0.72
N ILE A 37 21.56 19.44 0.91
CA ILE A 37 21.63 18.81 2.23
C ILE A 37 22.74 19.49 3.07
N GLN A 38 23.93 19.66 2.49
CA GLN A 38 25.07 20.26 3.19
C GLN A 38 24.80 21.69 3.61
N ARG A 39 24.17 22.51 2.77
CA ARG A 39 23.79 23.90 3.09
C ARG A 39 22.88 23.96 4.32
N CYS A 40 21.89 23.06 4.41
CA CYS A 40 21.01 22.98 5.56
C CYS A 40 21.76 22.56 6.84
N ARG A 41 22.72 21.63 6.74
CA ARG A 41 23.55 21.19 7.86
C ARG A 41 24.47 22.30 8.35
N ASP A 42 25.16 22.98 7.44
CA ASP A 42 26.06 24.09 7.76
C ASP A 42 25.31 25.26 8.40
N TYR A 43 24.09 25.54 7.92
CA TYR A 43 23.20 26.51 8.54
C TYR A 43 22.87 26.14 9.99
N LEU A 44 22.47 24.89 10.24
CA LEU A 44 22.12 24.43 11.58
C LEU A 44 23.34 24.45 12.52
N ASP A 45 24.51 24.01 12.05
CA ASP A 45 25.75 24.06 12.83
C ASP A 45 26.09 25.51 13.24
N ARG A 46 26.04 26.47 12.29
CA ARG A 46 26.26 27.90 12.60
C ARG A 46 25.22 28.47 13.56
N LYS A 47 23.95 28.09 13.43
CA LYS A 47 22.89 28.58 14.32
C LYS A 47 23.07 28.13 15.76
N ILE A 48 23.46 26.88 15.97
CA ILE A 48 23.73 26.34 17.30
C ILE A 48 24.89 27.09 17.98
N GLU A 49 25.91 27.49 17.23
CA GLU A 49 27.06 28.24 17.76
C GLU A 49 26.71 29.69 18.12
N GLN A 50 25.75 30.30 17.43
CA GLN A 50 25.48 31.74 17.52
C GLN A 50 24.30 32.11 18.41
N GLN A 51 23.38 31.17 18.68
CA GLN A 51 22.10 31.51 19.29
C GLN A 51 22.10 31.29 20.81
N ASP A 52 21.80 32.36 21.55
CA ASP A 52 21.49 32.27 22.97
C ASP A 52 20.02 31.81 23.17
N GLY A 53 19.83 30.51 23.36
CA GLY A 53 18.52 29.93 23.70
C GLY A 53 18.33 28.48 23.26
N PRO A 54 17.38 27.74 23.87
CA PRO A 54 17.10 26.36 23.51
C PRO A 54 16.44 26.23 22.13
N LEU A 55 16.89 25.25 21.35
CA LEU A 55 16.30 24.82 20.09
C LEU A 55 15.73 23.41 20.27
N TYR A 56 14.41 23.27 20.08
CA TYR A 56 13.70 22.01 20.31
C TYR A 56 14.32 20.84 19.52
N GLY A 57 14.63 19.74 20.21
CA GLY A 57 15.18 18.52 19.61
C GLY A 57 16.59 18.68 19.01
N ILE A 58 17.19 19.86 19.18
CA ILE A 58 18.54 20.20 18.70
C ILE A 58 19.46 20.40 19.92
N THR A 59 19.07 21.25 20.87
CA THR A 59 19.77 21.49 22.15
C THR A 59 18.93 21.14 23.38
N THR A 60 17.76 20.54 23.18
CA THR A 60 16.87 20.06 24.25
C THR A 60 16.48 18.59 24.09
N GLY A 61 15.87 18.01 25.13
CA GLY A 61 15.24 16.68 25.09
C GLY A 61 13.99 16.60 24.20
N PHE A 62 13.36 15.43 24.14
CA PHE A 62 12.23 15.12 23.25
C PHE A 62 10.94 14.81 24.02
N GLY A 63 9.79 14.91 23.36
CA GLY A 63 8.48 14.66 23.99
C GLY A 63 8.28 15.51 25.25
N SER A 64 7.92 14.88 26.37
CA SER A 64 7.75 15.54 27.67
C SER A 64 9.04 16.12 28.28
N LEU A 65 10.21 15.77 27.73
CA LEU A 65 11.52 16.30 28.14
C LEU A 65 11.97 17.52 27.31
N CYS A 66 11.08 18.10 26.50
CA CYS A 66 11.36 19.23 25.61
C CYS A 66 11.97 20.48 26.29
N ASN A 67 11.75 20.64 27.60
CA ASN A 67 12.24 21.75 28.42
C ASN A 67 13.60 21.48 29.11
N LYS A 68 14.27 20.36 28.82
CA LYS A 68 15.59 20.02 29.39
C LYS A 68 16.71 20.35 28.42
N ASN A 69 17.59 21.28 28.80
CA ASN A 69 18.78 21.63 28.01
C ASN A 69 19.83 20.51 28.06
N ILE A 70 20.53 20.31 26.94
CA ILE A 70 21.58 19.31 26.77
C ILE A 70 22.90 20.02 26.42
N SER A 71 24.01 19.57 27.00
CA SER A 71 25.31 20.15 26.70
C SER A 71 25.79 19.76 25.29
N PRO A 72 26.60 20.61 24.62
CA PRO A 72 27.11 20.30 23.26
C PRO A 72 27.81 18.94 23.14
N ASP A 73 28.57 18.54 24.17
CA ASP A 73 29.32 17.28 24.19
C ASP A 73 28.41 16.04 24.28
N GLU A 74 27.19 16.19 24.79
CA GLU A 74 26.21 15.12 24.95
C GLU A 74 25.28 14.97 23.75
N LEU A 75 25.27 15.91 22.79
CA LEU A 75 24.31 15.94 21.69
C LEU A 75 24.36 14.68 20.80
N SER A 76 25.57 14.16 20.54
CA SER A 76 25.75 12.95 19.73
C SER A 76 25.22 11.72 20.47
N THR A 77 25.55 11.58 21.75
CA THR A 77 25.05 10.52 22.62
C THR A 77 23.52 10.58 22.77
N LEU A 78 22.96 11.79 22.85
CA LEU A 78 21.51 11.99 22.90
C LEU A 78 20.83 11.41 21.65
N GLN A 79 21.36 11.68 20.46
CA GLN A 79 20.78 11.15 19.22
C GLN A 79 20.87 9.63 19.15
N GLU A 80 22.01 9.06 19.55
CA GLU A 80 22.19 7.60 19.59
C GLU A 80 21.21 6.94 20.57
N ASN A 81 21.06 7.50 21.77
CA ASN A 81 20.10 7.04 22.77
C ASN A 81 18.66 7.20 22.32
N LEU A 82 18.35 8.25 21.55
CA LEU A 82 17.03 8.43 20.97
C LEU A 82 16.69 7.27 20.03
N VAL A 83 17.56 6.96 19.06
CA VAL A 83 17.34 5.84 18.14
C VAL A 83 17.18 4.51 18.89
N LYS A 84 18.00 4.26 19.92
CA LYS A 84 17.90 3.04 20.75
C LYS A 84 16.60 2.95 21.55
N SER A 85 16.26 4.00 22.28
CA SER A 85 15.08 4.00 23.17
C SER A 85 13.76 3.98 22.41
N HIS A 86 13.74 4.46 21.17
CA HIS A 86 12.53 4.55 20.36
C HIS A 86 12.30 3.31 19.50
N ALA A 87 13.27 2.39 19.37
CA ALA A 87 13.15 1.17 18.58
C ALA A 87 12.28 0.11 19.26
N CYS A 88 11.01 0.47 19.45
CA CYS A 88 10.01 -0.27 20.21
C CYS A 88 8.91 -0.85 19.31
N SER A 89 9.11 -0.93 17.98
CA SER A 89 8.17 -1.66 17.14
C SER A 89 8.27 -3.16 17.39
N VAL A 90 7.13 -3.83 17.42
CA VAL A 90 6.98 -5.27 17.71
C VAL A 90 5.92 -5.89 16.82
N GLY A 91 5.74 -7.22 16.87
CA GLY A 91 4.73 -7.93 16.10
C GLY A 91 5.34 -8.70 14.94
N ASP A 92 4.69 -8.64 13.79
CA ASP A 92 5.12 -9.36 12.59
C ASP A 92 6.16 -8.54 11.81
N GLU A 93 7.15 -9.22 11.23
CA GLU A 93 8.17 -8.55 10.40
C GLU A 93 7.52 -7.94 9.15
N VAL A 94 7.85 -6.69 8.88
CA VAL A 94 7.40 -5.94 7.71
C VAL A 94 8.04 -6.52 6.45
N SER A 95 7.27 -6.61 5.37
CA SER A 95 7.76 -7.13 4.09
C SER A 95 9.03 -6.39 3.62
N PRO A 96 10.03 -7.12 3.08
CA PRO A 96 11.25 -6.53 2.52
C PRO A 96 11.00 -5.39 1.52
N VAL A 97 9.95 -5.48 0.70
CA VAL A 97 9.59 -4.44 -0.28
C VAL A 97 9.18 -3.14 0.41
N ILE A 98 8.44 -3.23 1.52
CA ILE A 98 8.01 -2.08 2.31
C ILE A 98 9.21 -1.47 3.04
N VAL A 99 10.12 -2.28 3.59
CA VAL A 99 11.38 -1.78 4.19
C VAL A 99 12.21 -0.99 3.16
N ARG A 100 12.35 -1.50 1.93
CA ARG A 100 13.01 -0.79 0.83
C ARG A 100 12.33 0.54 0.51
N LEU A 101 10.99 0.56 0.46
CA LEU A 101 10.21 1.78 0.28
C LEU A 101 10.44 2.78 1.43
N MET A 102 10.44 2.34 2.68
CA MET A 102 10.70 3.23 3.82
C MET A 102 12.07 3.91 3.71
N MET A 103 13.11 3.16 3.33
CA MET A 103 14.45 3.72 3.09
C MET A 103 14.46 4.75 1.95
N LEU A 104 13.85 4.41 0.80
CA LEU A 104 13.74 5.32 -0.34
C LEU A 104 13.00 6.61 0.04
N LEU A 105 11.83 6.48 0.67
CA LEU A 105 10.99 7.63 1.04
C LEU A 105 11.66 8.50 2.10
N LYS A 106 12.36 7.92 3.08
CA LYS A 106 13.13 8.72 4.05
C LYS A 106 14.30 9.43 3.37
N ALA A 107 15.07 8.74 2.54
CA ALA A 107 16.17 9.37 1.82
C ALA A 107 15.67 10.52 0.93
N HIS A 108 14.53 10.34 0.26
CA HIS A 108 13.88 11.39 -0.51
C HIS A 108 13.47 12.58 0.38
N ALA A 109 12.75 12.36 1.47
CA ALA A 109 12.34 13.44 2.38
C ALA A 109 13.53 14.22 2.95
N LEU A 110 14.60 13.54 3.38
CA LEU A 110 15.82 14.18 3.87
C LEU A 110 16.56 14.96 2.77
N SER A 111 16.49 14.47 1.53
CA SER A 111 17.14 15.10 0.39
C SER A 111 16.57 16.46 0.02
N LEU A 112 15.33 16.77 0.44
CA LEU A 112 14.70 18.07 0.23
C LEU A 112 15.41 19.21 0.97
N GLY A 113 16.29 18.91 1.93
CA GLY A 113 17.22 19.89 2.51
C GLY A 113 16.63 20.79 3.59
N HIS A 114 15.66 20.27 4.36
CA HIS A 114 15.02 21.02 5.45
C HIS A 114 15.16 20.33 6.82
N SER A 115 15.95 19.26 6.90
CA SER A 115 16.07 18.38 8.08
C SER A 115 17.36 18.55 8.88
N GLY A 116 18.38 19.21 8.31
CA GLY A 116 19.67 19.41 8.99
C GLY A 116 20.48 18.13 9.18
N VAL A 117 20.33 17.13 8.30
CA VAL A 117 21.11 15.88 8.37
C VAL A 117 22.45 15.99 7.65
N GLN A 118 23.38 15.09 7.95
CA GLN A 118 24.63 14.96 7.21
C GLN A 118 24.40 14.24 5.86
N VAL A 119 25.20 14.60 4.85
CA VAL A 119 25.21 13.91 3.55
C VAL A 119 25.54 12.42 3.71
N ILE A 120 26.47 12.07 4.61
CA ILE A 120 26.87 10.67 4.85
C ILE A 120 25.71 9.82 5.39
N THR A 121 24.81 10.41 6.17
CA THR A 121 23.63 9.74 6.72
C THR A 121 22.69 9.33 5.59
N VAL A 122 22.34 10.27 4.69
CA VAL A 122 21.49 9.98 3.53
C VAL A 122 22.19 8.99 2.59
N GLN A 123 23.49 9.17 2.35
CA GLN A 123 24.27 8.25 1.52
C GLN A 123 24.23 6.81 2.07
N ARG A 124 24.37 6.60 3.39
CA ARG A 124 24.34 5.25 3.96
C ARG A 124 22.97 4.59 3.82
N ILE A 125 21.87 5.35 3.88
CA ILE A 125 20.52 4.82 3.58
C ILE A 125 20.46 4.30 2.15
N LEU A 126 20.98 5.08 1.18
CA LEU A 126 21.05 4.63 -0.22
C LEU A 126 21.97 3.43 -0.39
N ASP A 127 23.10 3.39 0.31
CA ASP A 127 24.03 2.26 0.28
C ASP A 127 23.36 0.97 0.79
N PHE A 128 22.58 1.05 1.87
CA PHE A 128 21.79 -0.08 2.38
C PHE A 128 20.77 -0.56 1.35
N PHE A 129 20.01 0.37 0.75
CA PHE A 129 19.05 0.06 -0.31
C PHE A 129 19.73 -0.62 -1.51
N ASN A 130 20.86 -0.08 -1.97
CA ASN A 130 21.58 -0.56 -3.15
C ASN A 130 22.22 -1.94 -2.96
N ASN A 131 22.49 -2.33 -1.71
CA ASN A 131 23.18 -3.59 -1.38
C ASN A 131 22.25 -4.61 -0.72
N ASP A 132 20.94 -4.39 -0.75
CA ASP A 132 19.93 -5.24 -0.09
C ASP A 132 20.27 -5.55 1.38
N VAL A 133 20.80 -4.54 2.09
CA VAL A 133 20.95 -4.57 3.54
C VAL A 133 19.66 -4.04 4.13
N LEU A 134 18.78 -4.94 4.56
CA LEU A 134 17.40 -4.60 4.93
C LEU A 134 17.23 -4.65 6.45
N PRO A 135 17.06 -3.50 7.13
CA PRO A 135 16.75 -3.47 8.56
C PRO A 135 15.48 -4.24 8.90
N ILE A 136 15.42 -4.81 10.09
CA ILE A 136 14.23 -5.51 10.58
C ILE A 136 13.31 -4.51 11.27
N VAL A 137 12.10 -4.39 10.74
CA VAL A 137 11.03 -3.51 11.22
C VAL A 137 9.78 -4.34 11.47
N TYR A 138 9.00 -3.99 12.49
CA TYR A 138 7.77 -4.70 12.84
C TYR A 138 6.52 -3.86 12.65
N ASP A 139 5.36 -4.51 12.53
CA ASP A 139 4.09 -3.90 12.12
C ASP A 139 3.32 -3.13 13.21
N ARG A 140 3.68 -3.23 14.49
CA ARG A 140 2.99 -2.56 15.61
C ARG A 140 3.92 -1.63 16.38
N GLY A 141 3.39 -0.49 16.81
CA GLY A 141 4.06 0.45 17.72
C GLY A 141 4.03 1.92 17.29
N SER A 142 3.73 2.21 16.01
CA SER A 142 3.53 3.60 15.56
C SER A 142 2.12 4.09 15.91
N LEU A 143 2.04 5.29 16.49
CA LEU A 143 0.80 6.03 16.71
C LEU A 143 0.46 6.98 15.54
N GLY A 144 1.40 7.20 14.62
CA GLY A 144 1.31 8.30 13.65
C GLY A 144 1.15 9.67 14.32
N ALA A 145 1.88 9.86 15.43
CA ALA A 145 1.87 11.04 16.33
C ALA A 145 2.92 12.05 15.85
N SER A 146 4.14 12.01 16.41
CA SER A 146 5.36 12.66 15.90
C SER A 146 5.95 11.94 14.67
N GLY A 147 5.08 11.41 13.82
CA GLY A 147 5.40 10.46 12.76
C GLY A 147 5.47 9.01 13.25
N ASP A 148 6.18 8.19 12.49
CA ASP A 148 6.32 6.75 12.67
C ASP A 148 7.55 6.37 13.49
N LEU A 149 7.70 7.02 14.66
CA LEU A 149 8.91 6.97 15.49
C LEU A 149 9.45 5.55 15.71
N ALA A 150 8.61 4.64 16.18
CA ALA A 150 9.02 3.29 16.56
C ALA A 150 9.56 2.46 15.38
N PRO A 151 8.79 2.26 14.29
CA PRO A 151 9.29 1.52 13.13
C PRO A 151 10.45 2.24 12.42
N LEU A 152 10.52 3.58 12.43
CA LEU A 152 11.68 4.31 11.86
C LEU A 152 12.93 4.19 12.73
N ALA A 153 12.80 4.11 14.05
CA ALA A 153 13.91 3.81 14.93
C ALA A 153 14.46 2.40 14.69
N ASN A 154 13.60 1.38 14.57
CA ASN A 154 14.01 0.04 14.15
C ASN A 154 14.68 0.03 12.77
N LEU A 155 14.16 0.81 11.81
CA LEU A 155 14.73 0.94 10.47
C LEU A 155 16.17 1.51 10.50
N PHE A 156 16.46 2.46 11.37
CA PHE A 156 17.74 3.19 11.35
C PHE A 156 18.73 2.82 12.46
N LEU A 157 18.35 1.98 13.42
CA LEU A 157 19.27 1.33 14.35
C LEU A 157 20.53 0.76 13.66
N PRO A 158 20.41 0.04 12.52
CA PRO A 158 21.58 -0.51 11.84
C PRO A 158 22.55 0.54 11.28
N LEU A 159 22.15 1.79 11.06
CA LEU A 159 23.06 2.86 10.62
C LEU A 159 24.13 3.16 11.67
N ILE A 160 23.78 3.06 12.95
CA ILE A 160 24.68 3.26 14.10
C ILE A 160 25.35 1.95 14.55
N GLY A 161 25.23 0.88 13.77
CA GLY A 161 25.84 -0.41 14.06
C GLY A 161 25.11 -1.25 15.11
N VAL A 162 23.82 -0.97 15.37
CA VAL A 162 23.01 -1.67 16.37
C VAL A 162 21.84 -2.39 15.69
N GLY A 163 21.37 -3.49 16.28
CA GLY A 163 20.22 -4.23 15.77
C GLY A 163 20.57 -5.19 14.63
N ASP A 164 19.53 -5.70 13.98
CA ASP A 164 19.63 -6.76 12.97
C ASP A 164 19.17 -6.29 11.59
N VAL A 165 19.76 -6.92 10.58
CA VAL A 165 19.40 -6.75 9.16
C VAL A 165 19.24 -8.11 8.51
N TYR A 166 18.38 -8.20 7.49
CA TYR A 166 18.51 -9.23 6.48
C TYR A 166 19.59 -8.82 5.47
N TYR A 167 20.56 -9.70 5.25
CA TYR A 167 21.58 -9.54 4.21
C TYR A 167 21.95 -10.90 3.64
N LYS A 168 22.00 -11.01 2.30
CA LYS A 168 22.22 -12.28 1.58
C LYS A 168 21.26 -13.40 2.04
N GLY A 169 19.99 -13.05 2.29
CA GLY A 169 18.93 -13.98 2.68
C GLY A 169 18.99 -14.49 4.13
N LYS A 170 19.84 -13.90 4.99
CA LYS A 170 19.97 -14.29 6.41
C LYS A 170 19.86 -13.09 7.32
N LYS A 171 19.23 -13.27 8.48
CA LYS A 171 19.27 -12.32 9.60
C LYS A 171 20.68 -12.30 10.20
N ARG A 172 21.27 -11.11 10.30
CA ARG A 172 22.62 -10.88 10.80
C ARG A 172 22.65 -9.59 11.63
N GLU A 173 23.56 -9.54 12.60
CA GLU A 173 23.84 -8.31 13.33
C GLU A 173 24.37 -7.23 12.38
N ALA A 174 23.84 -6.01 12.51
CA ALA A 174 24.18 -4.88 11.66
C ALA A 174 25.69 -4.62 11.62
N ILE A 175 26.36 -4.63 12.78
CA ILE A 175 27.79 -4.34 12.89
C ILE A 175 28.64 -5.30 12.04
N SER A 176 28.30 -6.59 12.04
CA SER A 176 28.99 -7.60 11.24
C SER A 176 28.84 -7.37 9.73
N VAL A 177 27.69 -6.85 9.31
CA VAL A 177 27.45 -6.50 7.90
C VAL A 177 28.18 -5.22 7.53
N LEU A 178 28.19 -4.21 8.41
CA LEU A 178 28.98 -2.99 8.23
C LEU A 178 30.47 -3.29 8.07
N ASP A 179 31.03 -4.15 8.91
CA ASP A 179 32.43 -4.57 8.84
C ASP A 179 32.76 -5.27 7.49
N GLU A 180 31.85 -6.10 6.97
CA GLU A 180 32.01 -6.77 5.66
C GLU A 180 32.11 -5.77 4.50
N PHE A 181 31.41 -4.63 4.60
CA PHE A 181 31.49 -3.53 3.62
C PHE A 181 32.62 -2.52 3.94
N ALA A 182 33.43 -2.75 4.99
CA ALA A 182 34.38 -1.78 5.53
C ALA A 182 33.74 -0.41 5.86
N TRP A 183 32.48 -0.45 6.26
CA TRP A 183 31.68 0.71 6.60
C TRP A 183 31.75 0.99 8.09
N LYS A 184 32.14 2.20 8.46
CA LYS A 184 31.99 2.64 9.85
C LYS A 184 30.51 2.91 10.18
N PRO A 185 30.07 2.67 11.43
CA PRO A 185 28.81 3.19 11.94
C PRO A 185 28.72 4.71 11.73
N VAL A 186 27.54 5.20 11.38
CA VAL A 186 27.28 6.63 11.23
C VAL A 186 27.24 7.26 12.63
N ARG A 187 28.09 8.25 12.88
CA ARG A 187 28.05 9.04 14.11
C ARG A 187 27.07 10.20 13.94
N LEU A 188 25.91 10.12 14.57
CA LEU A 188 24.88 11.14 14.47
C LEU A 188 25.30 12.46 15.13
N LYS A 189 25.08 13.56 14.43
CA LYS A 189 25.17 14.96 14.91
C LYS A 189 23.83 15.44 15.46
N SER A 190 23.81 16.66 16.03
CA SER A 190 22.61 17.31 16.55
C SER A 190 21.43 17.22 15.59
N LYS A 191 20.24 16.91 16.12
CA LYS A 191 18.97 16.69 15.38
C LYS A 191 18.88 15.41 14.54
N GLU A 192 19.98 14.75 14.17
CA GLU A 192 19.90 13.68 13.17
C GLU A 192 19.12 12.45 13.62
N GLY A 193 19.20 12.09 14.90
CA GLY A 193 18.36 11.02 15.45
C GLY A 193 16.88 11.37 15.28
N LEU A 194 16.51 12.62 15.59
CA LEU A 194 15.13 13.06 15.41
C LEU A 194 14.72 13.08 13.93
N ALA A 195 15.55 13.60 13.03
CA ALA A 195 15.25 13.68 11.60
C ALA A 195 15.06 12.29 10.94
N LEU A 196 15.80 11.28 11.40
CA LEU A 196 15.62 9.89 10.97
C LEU A 196 14.27 9.33 11.42
N LEU A 197 13.84 9.68 12.64
CA LEU A 197 12.66 9.10 13.30
C LEU A 197 11.36 9.87 13.04
N ASN A 198 11.41 11.19 12.86
CA ASN A 198 10.25 12.03 12.60
C ASN A 198 9.81 11.93 11.14
N GLY A 199 8.53 11.68 10.92
CA GLY A 199 7.91 11.62 9.60
C GLY A 199 7.08 10.37 9.37
N THR A 200 6.38 10.34 8.25
CA THR A 200 5.29 9.39 7.97
C THR A 200 5.71 8.24 7.05
N GLN A 201 7.00 7.88 7.04
CA GLN A 201 7.54 6.98 6.02
C GLN A 201 7.11 5.50 6.19
N PHE A 202 6.74 5.05 7.40
CA PHE A 202 6.20 3.70 7.57
C PHE A 202 4.79 3.63 6.96
N MET A 203 3.90 4.55 7.35
CA MET A 203 2.54 4.58 6.82
C MET A 203 2.53 4.89 5.32
N SER A 204 3.42 5.77 4.84
CA SER A 204 3.58 6.10 3.43
C SER A 204 4.06 4.91 2.60
N ALA A 205 5.08 4.17 3.08
CA ALA A 205 5.59 3.00 2.36
C ALA A 205 4.53 1.88 2.25
N ASN A 206 3.79 1.64 3.34
CA ASN A 206 2.65 0.74 3.33
C ASN A 206 1.57 1.23 2.33
N GLY A 207 1.23 2.52 2.36
CA GLY A 207 0.27 3.13 1.43
C GLY A 207 0.68 3.01 -0.03
N VAL A 208 1.95 3.21 -0.37
CA VAL A 208 2.46 3.12 -1.75
C VAL A 208 2.29 1.69 -2.24
N PHE A 209 2.74 0.72 -1.44
CA PHE A 209 2.61 -0.69 -1.79
C PHE A 209 1.14 -1.13 -1.90
N ALA A 210 0.28 -0.64 -0.99
CA ALA A 210 -1.14 -0.90 -1.00
C ALA A 210 -1.83 -0.32 -2.25
N LEU A 211 -1.51 0.90 -2.68
CA LEU A 211 -2.10 1.51 -3.88
C LEU A 211 -1.68 0.77 -5.16
N MET A 212 -0.41 0.39 -5.30
CA MET A 212 0.05 -0.44 -6.42
C MET A 212 -0.76 -1.74 -6.51
N ARG A 213 -1.11 -2.34 -5.36
CA ARG A 213 -1.98 -3.51 -5.29
C ARG A 213 -3.45 -3.17 -5.58
N ALA A 214 -3.95 -2.04 -5.09
CA ALA A 214 -5.34 -1.59 -5.27
C ALA A 214 -5.69 -1.38 -6.76
N PHE A 215 -4.80 -0.73 -7.52
CA PHE A 215 -4.99 -0.57 -8.98
C PHE A 215 -5.12 -1.93 -9.69
N ARG A 216 -4.26 -2.90 -9.34
CA ARG A 216 -4.31 -4.26 -9.89
C ARG A 216 -5.58 -5.00 -9.48
N LEU A 217 -6.00 -4.87 -8.21
CA LEU A 217 -7.24 -5.47 -7.69
C LEU A 217 -8.48 -4.90 -8.39
N SER A 218 -8.54 -3.59 -8.60
CA SER A 218 -9.65 -2.93 -9.32
C SER A 218 -9.79 -3.47 -10.75
N LYS A 219 -8.68 -3.59 -11.49
CA LYS A 219 -8.66 -4.15 -12.85
C LYS A 219 -9.09 -5.63 -12.90
N LYS A 220 -8.67 -6.42 -11.90
CA LYS A 220 -9.11 -7.81 -11.75
C LYS A 220 -10.59 -7.91 -11.47
N ALA A 221 -11.12 -7.08 -10.56
CA ALA A 221 -12.53 -7.04 -10.24
C ALA A 221 -13.38 -6.78 -11.47
N ASP A 222 -12.99 -5.84 -12.34
CA ASP A 222 -13.69 -5.59 -13.62
C ASP A 222 -13.66 -6.80 -14.56
N THR A 223 -12.48 -7.41 -14.74
CA THR A 223 -12.31 -8.56 -15.66
C THR A 223 -13.14 -9.77 -15.20
N ILE A 224 -13.09 -10.06 -13.90
CA ILE A 224 -13.82 -11.19 -13.30
C ILE A 224 -15.32 -10.90 -13.34
N ALA A 225 -15.74 -9.69 -13.02
CA ALA A 225 -17.15 -9.30 -13.08
C ALA A 225 -17.71 -9.32 -14.50
N ALA A 226 -16.91 -9.01 -15.52
CA ALA A 226 -17.31 -9.15 -16.92
C ALA A 226 -17.56 -10.63 -17.30
N LEU A 227 -16.68 -11.55 -16.89
CA LEU A 227 -16.93 -12.98 -17.04
C LEU A 227 -18.19 -13.44 -16.28
N SER A 228 -18.36 -13.00 -15.03
CA SER A 228 -19.55 -13.31 -14.24
C SER A 228 -20.83 -12.80 -14.91
N LEU A 229 -20.77 -11.60 -15.51
CA LEU A 229 -21.90 -11.02 -16.25
C LEU A 229 -22.30 -11.94 -17.40
N GLU A 230 -21.35 -12.47 -18.17
CA GLU A 230 -21.65 -13.38 -19.28
C GLU A 230 -22.11 -14.76 -18.82
N ALA A 231 -21.47 -15.32 -17.79
CA ALA A 231 -21.90 -16.56 -17.17
C ALA A 231 -23.37 -16.46 -16.70
N PHE A 232 -23.74 -15.33 -16.08
CA PHE A 232 -25.11 -15.06 -15.63
C PHE A 232 -26.07 -14.63 -16.76
N ASP A 233 -25.63 -14.60 -18.01
CA ASP A 233 -26.42 -14.09 -19.14
C ASP A 233 -26.89 -12.63 -18.97
N GLY A 234 -26.06 -11.76 -18.42
CA GLY A 234 -26.40 -10.36 -18.15
C GLY A 234 -26.55 -9.48 -19.40
N ARG A 235 -26.98 -8.24 -19.17
CA ARG A 235 -27.22 -7.20 -20.18
C ARG A 235 -26.06 -6.21 -20.26
N ILE A 236 -25.76 -5.75 -21.48
CA ILE A 236 -24.76 -4.69 -21.71
C ILE A 236 -25.33 -3.28 -21.52
N ASP A 237 -26.67 -3.12 -21.58
CA ASP A 237 -27.34 -1.82 -21.52
C ASP A 237 -26.86 -0.94 -20.35
N PRO A 238 -26.68 -1.44 -19.11
CA PRO A 238 -26.22 -0.63 -17.98
C PRO A 238 -24.83 -0.01 -18.14
N PHE A 239 -24.03 -0.49 -19.09
CA PHE A 239 -22.65 -0.05 -19.37
C PHE A 239 -22.57 0.93 -20.55
N MET A 240 -23.70 1.26 -21.18
CA MET A 240 -23.74 2.18 -22.31
C MET A 240 -23.26 3.57 -21.96
N ASP A 241 -22.56 4.20 -22.90
CA ASP A 241 -21.96 5.52 -22.73
C ASP A 241 -23.01 6.55 -22.32
N CYS A 242 -24.13 6.58 -23.03
CA CYS A 242 -25.21 7.53 -22.77
C CYS A 242 -25.70 7.47 -21.32
N ILE A 243 -25.76 6.28 -20.69
CA ILE A 243 -26.12 6.16 -19.28
C ILE A 243 -25.01 6.73 -18.38
N GLN A 244 -23.74 6.44 -18.69
CA GLN A 244 -22.64 6.93 -17.86
C GLN A 244 -22.49 8.46 -17.93
N GLN A 245 -22.72 9.05 -19.11
CA GLN A 245 -22.64 10.50 -19.29
C GLN A 245 -23.76 11.26 -18.55
N MET A 246 -24.91 10.63 -18.27
CA MET A 246 -26.01 11.27 -17.51
C MET A 246 -25.67 11.47 -16.03
N ARG A 247 -24.69 10.73 -15.50
CA ARG A 247 -24.17 10.89 -14.14
C ARG A 247 -22.64 10.78 -14.16
N PRO A 248 -21.93 11.88 -14.46
CA PRO A 248 -20.55 11.83 -14.94
C PRO A 248 -19.50 11.70 -13.82
N HIS A 249 -19.64 10.69 -12.96
CA HIS A 249 -18.54 10.29 -12.07
C HIS A 249 -17.42 9.63 -12.90
N PRO A 250 -16.16 10.09 -12.80
CA PRO A 250 -15.08 9.61 -13.68
C PRO A 250 -14.89 8.09 -13.65
N GLY A 251 -14.81 7.49 -12.46
CA GLY A 251 -14.67 6.05 -12.33
C GLY A 251 -15.87 5.27 -12.87
N GLN A 252 -17.08 5.82 -12.81
CA GLN A 252 -18.27 5.20 -13.39
C GLN A 252 -18.18 5.18 -14.93
N ILE A 253 -17.82 6.31 -15.54
CA ILE A 253 -17.59 6.42 -16.99
C ILE A 253 -16.50 5.45 -17.43
N GLU A 254 -15.37 5.44 -16.72
CA GLU A 254 -14.26 4.55 -17.00
C GLU A 254 -14.69 3.08 -16.94
N THR A 255 -15.44 2.68 -15.90
CA THR A 255 -15.94 1.31 -15.76
C THR A 255 -16.86 0.92 -16.91
N GLY A 256 -17.80 1.79 -17.30
CA GLY A 256 -18.66 1.52 -18.47
C GLY A 256 -17.86 1.36 -19.77
N ALA A 257 -16.82 2.18 -19.98
CA ALA A 257 -15.93 2.05 -21.13
C ALA A 257 -15.10 0.74 -21.09
N VAL A 258 -14.58 0.35 -19.93
CA VAL A 258 -13.85 -0.92 -19.74
C VAL A 258 -14.73 -2.11 -20.09
N PHE A 259 -15.96 -2.18 -19.58
CA PHE A 259 -16.86 -3.30 -19.85
C PHE A 259 -17.25 -3.41 -21.32
N ARG A 260 -17.54 -2.28 -21.99
CA ARG A 260 -17.79 -2.27 -23.44
C ARG A 260 -16.61 -2.82 -24.24
N ARG A 261 -15.37 -2.50 -23.84
CA ARG A 261 -14.15 -3.06 -24.48
C ARG A 261 -13.96 -4.54 -24.15
N LEU A 262 -14.12 -4.95 -22.89
CA LEU A 262 -13.94 -6.34 -22.47
C LEU A 262 -14.93 -7.28 -23.15
N LEU A 263 -16.13 -6.82 -23.45
CA LEU A 263 -17.23 -7.62 -24.01
C LEU A 263 -17.36 -7.48 -25.53
N GLU A 264 -16.46 -6.74 -26.18
CA GLU A 264 -16.47 -6.53 -27.63
C GLU A 264 -16.31 -7.86 -28.39
N GLY A 265 -17.24 -8.15 -29.29
CA GLY A 265 -17.24 -9.39 -30.09
C GLY A 265 -17.77 -10.63 -29.37
N SER A 266 -18.34 -10.51 -28.16
CA SER A 266 -18.98 -11.63 -27.47
C SER A 266 -20.30 -12.06 -28.12
N GLU A 267 -20.51 -13.36 -28.32
CA GLU A 267 -21.80 -13.92 -28.76
C GLU A 267 -22.82 -13.89 -27.60
N LEU A 268 -22.35 -14.16 -26.38
CA LEU A 268 -23.18 -14.27 -25.19
C LEU A 268 -23.80 -12.95 -24.79
N ILE A 269 -23.06 -11.84 -24.85
CA ILE A 269 -23.60 -10.54 -24.47
C ILE A 269 -24.59 -10.01 -25.52
N ASN A 270 -24.36 -10.32 -26.80
CA ASN A 270 -25.14 -9.84 -27.94
C ASN A 270 -26.41 -10.66 -28.21
N ARG A 271 -26.54 -11.85 -27.61
CA ARG A 271 -27.75 -12.66 -27.77
C ARG A 271 -28.97 -11.97 -27.17
N LYS A 272 -30.15 -12.31 -27.70
CA LYS A 272 -31.42 -11.81 -27.17
C LYS A 272 -31.61 -12.24 -25.72
N LYS A 273 -31.94 -11.28 -24.85
CA LYS A 273 -32.16 -11.48 -23.42
C LYS A 273 -33.66 -11.56 -23.15
N GLU A 274 -34.09 -12.60 -22.42
CA GLU A 274 -35.50 -12.76 -22.03
C GLU A 274 -35.90 -11.87 -20.84
N HIS A 275 -34.93 -11.59 -19.96
CA HIS A 275 -35.13 -10.77 -18.78
C HIS A 275 -35.03 -9.28 -19.09
N VAL A 276 -35.85 -8.49 -18.40
CA VAL A 276 -35.89 -7.04 -18.59
C VAL A 276 -34.71 -6.34 -17.89
N GLN A 277 -34.30 -6.82 -16.72
CA GLN A 277 -33.21 -6.22 -15.93
C GLN A 277 -32.38 -7.28 -15.22
N ASP A 278 -31.14 -6.90 -14.90
CA ASP A 278 -30.26 -7.66 -14.01
C ASP A 278 -30.37 -7.20 -12.55
N PRO A 279 -30.08 -8.10 -11.59
CA PRO A 279 -29.83 -7.75 -10.20
C PRO A 279 -28.75 -6.67 -10.07
N TYR A 280 -28.79 -5.90 -8.98
CA TYR A 280 -27.86 -4.78 -8.78
C TYR A 280 -26.38 -5.20 -8.72
N SER A 281 -26.07 -6.42 -8.28
CA SER A 281 -24.69 -6.92 -8.27
C SER A 281 -24.04 -6.98 -9.67
N PHE A 282 -24.84 -7.01 -10.72
CA PHE A 282 -24.42 -6.88 -12.11
C PHE A 282 -24.73 -5.50 -12.69
N ARG A 283 -25.97 -5.04 -12.55
CA ARG A 283 -26.44 -3.79 -13.17
C ARG A 283 -25.74 -2.55 -12.63
N CYS A 284 -25.33 -2.57 -11.36
CA CYS A 284 -24.69 -1.45 -10.68
C CYS A 284 -23.16 -1.55 -10.66
N ILE A 285 -22.55 -2.45 -11.45
CA ILE A 285 -21.08 -2.55 -11.54
C ILE A 285 -20.43 -1.20 -11.86
N PRO A 286 -20.89 -0.41 -12.86
CA PRO A 286 -20.28 0.89 -13.16
C PRO A 286 -20.24 1.82 -11.96
N GLN A 287 -21.34 1.87 -11.19
CA GLN A 287 -21.47 2.76 -10.04
C GLN A 287 -20.59 2.32 -8.87
N VAL A 288 -20.58 1.01 -8.55
CA VAL A 288 -19.84 0.49 -7.38
C VAL A 288 -18.34 0.40 -7.68
N HIS A 289 -17.94 -0.24 -8.78
CA HIS A 289 -16.53 -0.32 -9.15
C HIS A 289 -15.96 1.06 -9.49
N GLY A 290 -16.78 1.92 -10.10
CA GLY A 290 -16.41 3.31 -10.39
C GLY A 290 -16.15 4.14 -9.14
N ALA A 291 -17.01 4.04 -8.13
CA ALA A 291 -16.78 4.72 -6.84
C ALA A 291 -15.47 4.25 -6.19
N THR A 292 -15.13 2.96 -6.28
CA THR A 292 -13.84 2.46 -5.79
C THR A 292 -12.65 3.04 -6.56
N LYS A 293 -12.74 3.18 -7.90
CA LYS A 293 -11.68 3.82 -8.70
C LYS A 293 -11.49 5.28 -8.32
N ASP A 294 -12.58 6.02 -8.13
CA ASP A 294 -12.53 7.41 -7.68
C ASP A 294 -11.86 7.52 -6.30
N ALA A 295 -12.15 6.59 -5.38
CA ALA A 295 -11.49 6.52 -4.08
C ALA A 295 -9.99 6.20 -4.19
N ILE A 296 -9.59 5.22 -5.01
CA ILE A 296 -8.18 4.91 -5.28
C ILE A 296 -7.45 6.14 -5.80
N ASN A 297 -8.04 6.87 -6.75
CA ASN A 297 -7.45 8.07 -7.34
C ASN A 297 -7.32 9.22 -6.33
N TYR A 298 -8.33 9.43 -5.49
CA TYR A 298 -8.27 10.43 -4.41
C TYR A 298 -7.12 10.12 -3.44
N VAL A 299 -7.04 8.89 -2.95
CA VAL A 299 -6.01 8.47 -1.99
C VAL A 299 -4.62 8.50 -2.62
N SER A 300 -4.52 8.20 -3.92
CA SER A 300 -3.29 8.36 -4.69
C SER A 300 -2.80 9.80 -4.70
N GLY A 301 -3.69 10.78 -4.86
CA GLY A 301 -3.33 12.21 -4.81
C GLY A 301 -2.84 12.65 -3.43
N VAL A 302 -3.51 12.21 -2.36
CA VAL A 302 -3.08 12.49 -0.98
C VAL A 302 -1.70 11.90 -0.71
N LEU A 303 -1.50 10.63 -1.08
CA LEU A 303 -0.22 9.97 -0.83
C LEU A 303 0.92 10.55 -1.68
N LEU A 304 0.69 10.92 -2.94
CA LEU A 304 1.69 11.58 -3.77
C LEU A 304 2.14 12.91 -3.18
N THR A 305 1.22 13.64 -2.54
CA THR A 305 1.56 14.87 -1.82
C THR A 305 2.45 14.54 -0.61
N GLU A 306 2.07 13.55 0.19
CA GLU A 306 2.78 13.16 1.41
C GLU A 306 4.22 12.69 1.14
N ILE A 307 4.41 11.77 0.17
CA ILE A 307 5.75 11.19 -0.10
C ILE A 307 6.75 12.21 -0.63
N ASN A 308 6.28 13.33 -1.16
CA ASN A 308 7.07 14.44 -1.68
C ASN A 308 7.14 15.64 -0.71
N SER A 309 6.65 15.48 0.52
CA SER A 309 6.61 16.54 1.54
C SER A 309 7.72 16.41 2.58
N VAL A 310 8.06 17.53 3.23
CA VAL A 310 8.93 17.53 4.42
C VAL A 310 8.07 17.28 5.66
N THR A 311 8.13 16.06 6.17
CA THR A 311 7.36 15.59 7.34
C THR A 311 8.19 15.57 8.63
N ASP A 312 9.35 16.23 8.65
CA ASP A 312 10.28 16.29 9.78
C ASP A 312 10.04 17.54 10.65
N ASN A 313 10.46 17.49 11.91
CA ASN A 313 10.35 18.58 12.87
C ASN A 313 11.58 18.66 13.81
N PRO A 314 12.06 19.87 14.18
CA PRO A 314 11.71 21.16 13.59
C PRO A 314 12.18 21.27 12.14
N THR A 315 11.48 22.06 11.34
CA THR A 315 11.83 22.31 9.93
C THR A 315 12.78 23.51 9.85
N ILE A 316 13.80 23.39 8.99
CA ILE A 316 14.88 24.37 8.87
C ILE A 316 14.72 25.14 7.54
N PHE A 317 14.77 26.46 7.61
CA PHE A 317 14.64 27.36 6.46
C PHE A 317 15.87 28.27 6.39
N PRO A 318 17.00 27.80 5.81
CA PRO A 318 18.24 28.57 5.77
C PRO A 318 18.08 29.95 5.10
N GLU A 319 17.29 30.01 4.03
CA GLU A 319 17.07 31.24 3.24
C GLU A 319 16.23 32.29 4.00
N GLU A 320 15.43 31.86 4.97
CA GLU A 320 14.62 32.76 5.82
C GLU A 320 15.26 33.04 7.18
N ASP A 321 16.41 32.43 7.44
CA ASP A 321 17.07 32.41 8.74
C ASP A 321 16.17 31.91 9.89
N LYS A 322 15.40 30.84 9.65
CA LYS A 322 14.45 30.28 10.64
C LYS A 322 14.64 28.78 10.90
N ILE A 323 14.35 28.39 12.14
CA ILE A 323 14.10 27.01 12.57
C ILE A 323 12.73 27.00 13.24
N ILE A 324 11.77 26.29 12.67
CA ILE A 324 10.36 26.37 13.08
C ILE A 324 9.91 24.99 13.56
N SER A 325 9.39 24.92 14.79
CA SER A 325 8.67 23.74 15.27
C SER A 325 7.23 23.79 14.79
N GLY A 326 6.80 22.74 14.09
CA GLY A 326 5.45 22.56 13.57
C GLY A 326 4.95 21.14 13.79
N GLY A 327 3.93 20.73 13.01
CA GLY A 327 3.25 19.44 13.14
C GLY A 327 3.18 18.61 11.85
N ASN A 328 4.07 18.87 10.87
CA ASN A 328 4.06 18.19 9.56
C ASN A 328 4.29 16.67 9.64
N PHE A 329 4.69 16.15 10.80
CA PHE A 329 4.82 14.73 11.06
C PHE A 329 3.48 14.02 11.30
N HIS A 330 2.37 14.76 11.50
CA HIS A 330 1.11 14.19 11.95
C HIS A 330 0.35 13.54 10.79
N GLY A 331 0.25 12.21 10.80
CA GLY A 331 -0.25 11.41 9.68
C GLY A 331 -1.77 11.41 9.43
N GLN A 332 -2.50 12.43 9.87
CA GLN A 332 -3.98 12.45 9.77
C GLN A 332 -4.49 12.36 8.32
N PRO A 333 -3.88 13.05 7.33
CA PRO A 333 -4.31 12.95 5.93
C PRO A 333 -4.22 11.51 5.41
N LEU A 334 -3.16 10.79 5.79
CA LEU A 334 -2.98 9.39 5.42
C LEU A 334 -3.96 8.46 6.15
N ALA A 335 -4.15 8.66 7.46
CA ALA A 335 -5.02 7.82 8.27
C ALA A 335 -6.45 7.78 7.72
N ILE A 336 -7.05 8.96 7.47
CA ILE A 336 -8.40 9.08 6.91
C ILE A 336 -8.45 8.45 5.50
N SER A 337 -7.42 8.71 4.70
CA SER A 337 -7.36 8.21 3.32
C SER A 337 -7.27 6.68 3.25
N PHE A 338 -6.52 6.05 4.15
CA PHE A 338 -6.40 4.60 4.19
C PHE A 338 -7.66 3.92 4.73
N ASP A 339 -8.35 4.53 5.70
CA ASP A 339 -9.67 4.07 6.14
C ASP A 339 -10.72 4.18 5.04
N PHE A 340 -10.72 5.29 4.31
CA PHE A 340 -11.57 5.48 3.13
C PHE A 340 -11.28 4.44 2.04
N LEU A 341 -9.99 4.17 1.76
CA LEU A 341 -9.59 3.15 0.79
C LEU A 341 -10.02 1.74 1.22
N ALA A 342 -9.90 1.42 2.52
CA ALA A 342 -10.34 0.14 3.06
C ALA A 342 -11.83 -0.11 2.81
N ILE A 343 -12.68 0.91 3.05
CA ILE A 343 -14.12 0.85 2.76
C ILE A 343 -14.35 0.64 1.25
N ALA A 344 -13.69 1.43 0.41
CA ALA A 344 -13.87 1.35 -1.04
C ALA A 344 -13.48 -0.02 -1.63
N LEU A 345 -12.41 -0.64 -1.12
CA LEU A 345 -11.99 -1.98 -1.55
C LEU A 345 -12.87 -3.10 -0.96
N ALA A 346 -13.34 -2.95 0.27
CA ALA A 346 -14.27 -3.89 0.87
C ALA A 346 -15.57 -4.02 0.05
N GLU A 347 -16.05 -2.92 -0.52
CA GLU A 347 -17.25 -2.91 -1.36
C GLU A 347 -17.08 -3.68 -2.68
N LEU A 348 -15.87 -3.75 -3.25
CA LEU A 348 -15.60 -4.67 -4.38
C LEU A 348 -15.81 -6.13 -3.97
N GLY A 349 -15.39 -6.50 -2.75
CA GLY A 349 -15.61 -7.84 -2.22
C GLY A 349 -17.09 -8.12 -1.95
N ASN A 350 -17.80 -7.14 -1.39
CA ASN A 350 -19.23 -7.24 -1.11
C ASN A 350 -20.04 -7.48 -2.39
N ILE A 351 -19.85 -6.65 -3.43
CA ILE A 351 -20.57 -6.83 -4.70
C ILE A 351 -20.13 -8.10 -5.45
N SER A 352 -18.86 -8.49 -5.36
CA SER A 352 -18.33 -9.74 -5.92
C SER A 352 -19.02 -10.97 -5.32
N GLU A 353 -19.12 -11.04 -4.01
CA GLU A 353 -19.80 -12.15 -3.34
C GLU A 353 -21.31 -12.18 -3.68
N ARG A 354 -21.96 -11.02 -3.85
CA ARG A 354 -23.34 -10.98 -4.36
C ARG A 354 -23.47 -11.52 -5.79
N ARG A 355 -22.44 -11.41 -6.64
CA ARG A 355 -22.42 -12.07 -7.97
C ARG A 355 -22.18 -13.58 -7.84
N VAL A 356 -21.30 -14.03 -6.94
CA VAL A 356 -21.15 -15.46 -6.59
C VAL A 356 -22.51 -16.04 -6.21
N ALA A 357 -23.23 -15.39 -5.29
CA ALA A 357 -24.56 -15.82 -4.87
C ALA A 357 -25.54 -15.96 -6.05
N GLN A 358 -25.58 -15.00 -6.97
CA GLN A 358 -26.47 -15.06 -8.14
C GLN A 358 -26.12 -16.21 -9.10
N LEU A 359 -24.83 -16.48 -9.32
CA LEU A 359 -24.38 -17.55 -10.22
C LEU A 359 -24.79 -18.94 -9.72
N ILE A 360 -24.72 -19.17 -8.41
CA ILE A 360 -25.01 -20.48 -7.82
C ILE A 360 -26.49 -20.74 -7.57
N MET A 361 -27.38 -19.76 -7.76
CA MET A 361 -28.83 -19.93 -7.52
C MET A 361 -29.54 -20.83 -8.54
N GLY A 362 -28.86 -21.30 -9.59
CA GLY A 362 -29.49 -22.10 -10.65
C GLY A 362 -30.42 -21.29 -11.56
N LEU A 363 -30.17 -19.98 -11.69
CA LEU A 363 -30.98 -19.08 -12.50
C LEU A 363 -30.47 -19.03 -13.95
N ARG A 364 -31.36 -18.63 -14.87
CA ARG A 364 -31.02 -18.34 -16.28
C ARG A 364 -30.33 -19.51 -16.97
N GLY A 365 -30.82 -20.73 -16.73
CA GLY A 365 -30.30 -21.95 -17.32
C GLY A 365 -28.93 -22.39 -16.81
N LEU A 366 -28.49 -21.92 -15.63
CA LEU A 366 -27.38 -22.55 -14.90
C LEU A 366 -27.94 -23.63 -13.96
N PRO A 367 -27.17 -24.69 -13.67
CA PRO A 367 -27.53 -25.61 -12.60
C PRO A 367 -27.35 -24.96 -11.22
N GLU A 368 -28.14 -25.39 -10.23
CA GLU A 368 -27.95 -25.00 -8.83
C GLU A 368 -26.53 -25.34 -8.38
N PHE A 369 -25.91 -24.43 -7.63
CA PHE A 369 -24.53 -24.54 -7.16
C PHE A 369 -23.48 -24.79 -8.25
N LEU A 370 -23.83 -24.56 -9.52
CA LEU A 370 -22.98 -24.85 -10.68
C LEU A 370 -22.48 -26.31 -10.71
N VAL A 371 -23.26 -27.22 -10.12
CA VAL A 371 -22.95 -28.64 -10.04
C VAL A 371 -23.23 -29.31 -11.39
N ALA A 372 -22.28 -30.08 -11.91
CA ALA A 372 -22.49 -30.83 -13.15
C ALA A 372 -23.34 -32.09 -12.89
N ASN A 373 -23.02 -32.83 -11.83
CA ASN A 373 -23.68 -34.07 -11.43
C ASN A 373 -24.38 -33.91 -10.06
N PRO A 374 -25.63 -33.40 -10.00
CA PRO A 374 -26.33 -33.15 -8.74
C PRO A 374 -26.68 -34.44 -7.97
N GLY A 375 -26.75 -34.33 -6.63
CA GLY A 375 -27.20 -35.40 -5.73
C GLY A 375 -26.09 -35.97 -4.86
N LEU A 376 -24.95 -36.34 -5.47
CA LEU A 376 -23.74 -36.76 -4.74
C LEU A 376 -22.75 -35.60 -4.53
N ASN A 377 -22.85 -34.55 -5.35
CA ASN A 377 -21.93 -33.42 -5.36
C ASN A 377 -22.63 -32.14 -4.88
N SER A 378 -21.90 -31.31 -4.13
CA SER A 378 -22.34 -30.02 -3.62
C SER A 378 -21.89 -28.84 -4.50
N GLY A 379 -20.94 -29.08 -5.42
CA GLY A 379 -20.43 -28.07 -6.33
C GLY A 379 -19.89 -26.84 -5.60
N PHE A 380 -20.34 -25.66 -6.00
CA PHE A 380 -19.84 -24.37 -5.51
C PHE A 380 -20.60 -23.82 -4.28
N MET A 381 -21.40 -24.65 -3.62
CA MET A 381 -22.17 -24.26 -2.43
C MET A 381 -21.27 -23.72 -1.30
N ILE A 382 -20.25 -24.47 -0.88
CA ILE A 382 -19.42 -24.13 0.29
C ILE A 382 -18.32 -23.10 -0.01
N PRO A 383 -17.72 -23.01 -1.22
CA PRO A 383 -16.89 -21.86 -1.57
C PRO A 383 -17.58 -20.50 -1.33
N GLN A 384 -18.89 -20.40 -1.50
CA GLN A 384 -19.64 -19.18 -1.15
C GLN A 384 -19.54 -18.85 0.35
N TYR A 385 -19.52 -19.84 1.23
CA TYR A 385 -19.48 -19.61 2.68
C TYR A 385 -18.16 -18.94 3.07
N ALA A 386 -17.06 -19.36 2.44
CA ALA A 386 -15.75 -18.73 2.62
C ALA A 386 -15.78 -17.27 2.13
N ALA A 387 -16.34 -17.00 0.94
CA ALA A 387 -16.52 -15.63 0.43
C ALA A 387 -17.34 -14.76 1.39
N ALA A 388 -18.50 -15.25 1.84
CA ALA A 388 -19.39 -14.53 2.75
C ALA A 388 -18.73 -14.23 4.11
N SER A 389 -17.97 -15.18 4.66
CA SER A 389 -17.20 -14.99 5.89
C SER A 389 -16.18 -13.86 5.76
N MET A 390 -15.41 -13.84 4.67
CA MET A 390 -14.42 -12.79 4.40
C MET A 390 -15.05 -11.42 4.13
N VAL A 391 -16.20 -11.37 3.44
CA VAL A 391 -16.97 -10.12 3.28
C VAL A 391 -17.41 -9.60 4.65
N SER A 392 -17.88 -10.47 5.54
CA SER A 392 -18.23 -10.07 6.91
C SER A 392 -17.01 -9.58 7.68
N GLN A 393 -15.86 -10.26 7.55
CA GLN A 393 -14.63 -9.87 8.22
C GLN A 393 -14.13 -8.49 7.74
N ASN A 394 -14.25 -8.19 6.44
CA ASN A 394 -13.89 -6.88 5.91
C ASN A 394 -14.67 -5.74 6.58
N LYS A 395 -15.94 -5.94 6.94
CA LYS A 395 -16.72 -4.94 7.68
C LYS A 395 -16.09 -4.59 9.03
N MET A 396 -15.48 -5.57 9.70
CA MET A 396 -14.75 -5.34 10.96
C MET A 396 -13.50 -4.50 10.71
N TYR A 397 -12.74 -4.81 9.64
CA TYR A 397 -11.53 -4.06 9.28
C TYR A 397 -11.81 -2.64 8.74
N CYS A 398 -13.04 -2.37 8.27
CA CYS A 398 -13.49 -1.04 7.87
C CYS A 398 -13.81 -0.11 9.05
N TYR A 399 -13.77 -0.57 10.30
CA TYR A 399 -13.86 0.33 11.45
C TYR A 399 -12.68 1.31 11.42
N ALA A 400 -12.94 2.61 11.37
CA ALA A 400 -11.92 3.63 11.16
C ALA A 400 -10.92 3.66 12.33
N SER A 401 -9.63 3.59 12.01
CA SER A 401 -8.57 3.77 12.99
C SER A 401 -8.32 5.26 13.21
N SER A 402 -8.53 6.08 12.17
CA SER A 402 -8.35 7.53 12.22
C SER A 402 -9.37 8.27 13.07
N SER A 403 -10.42 7.59 13.55
CA SER A 403 -11.41 8.13 14.48
C SER A 403 -11.06 7.89 15.95
N ASP A 404 -9.91 7.28 16.22
CA ASP A 404 -9.40 7.03 17.58
C ASP A 404 -8.08 7.79 17.81
N SER A 405 -7.80 8.11 19.07
CA SER A 405 -6.57 8.75 19.51
C SER A 405 -6.35 8.47 21.00
N ILE A 406 -5.13 8.08 21.37
CA ILE A 406 -4.74 7.80 22.75
C ILE A 406 -3.62 8.75 23.15
N VAL A 407 -3.85 9.54 24.19
CA VAL A 407 -2.87 10.47 24.75
C VAL A 407 -1.63 9.72 25.22
N SER A 408 -0.47 10.20 24.83
CA SER A 408 0.82 9.63 25.20
C SER A 408 1.80 10.73 25.65
N SER A 409 3.03 10.33 25.99
CA SER A 409 4.10 11.27 26.37
C SER A 409 3.70 12.28 27.45
N ASN A 410 2.98 11.81 28.48
CA ASN A 410 2.48 12.62 29.61
C ASN A 410 1.62 13.83 29.19
N GLY A 411 0.79 13.67 28.16
CA GLY A 411 -0.11 14.73 27.69
C GLY A 411 0.51 15.68 26.66
N GLN A 412 1.78 15.49 26.29
CA GLN A 412 2.41 16.30 25.25
C GLN A 412 2.02 15.87 23.84
N GLU A 413 1.80 14.57 23.65
CA GLU A 413 1.28 13.97 22.41
C GLU A 413 -0.17 13.56 22.69
N ASP A 414 -1.05 14.56 22.76
CA ASP A 414 -2.44 14.44 23.19
C ASP A 414 -3.42 14.09 22.05
N HIS A 415 -2.99 14.29 20.80
CA HIS A 415 -3.73 13.86 19.62
C HIS A 415 -2.79 13.17 18.62
N VAL A 416 -3.22 12.01 18.10
CA VAL A 416 -2.45 11.19 17.16
C VAL A 416 -3.36 10.65 16.06
N SER A 417 -2.79 10.28 14.91
CA SER A 417 -3.61 9.88 13.75
C SER A 417 -4.02 8.41 13.70
N MET A 418 -3.29 7.54 14.39
CA MET A 418 -3.38 6.07 14.22
C MET A 418 -3.19 5.62 12.76
N GLY A 419 -2.49 6.42 11.93
CA GLY A 419 -2.32 6.18 10.51
C GLY A 419 -1.58 4.89 10.16
N ALA A 420 -0.66 4.45 11.04
CA ALA A 420 0.01 3.16 10.88
C ALA A 420 -0.97 1.97 10.98
N ASN A 421 -1.93 2.03 11.92
CA ASN A 421 -2.97 1.00 12.04
C ASN A 421 -3.90 1.00 10.82
N ALA A 422 -4.26 2.18 10.32
CA ALA A 422 -5.04 2.32 9.09
C ALA A 422 -4.29 1.69 7.88
N ALA A 423 -2.97 1.94 7.77
CA ALA A 423 -2.14 1.42 6.69
C ALA A 423 -1.97 -0.11 6.75
N THR A 424 -1.73 -0.69 7.93
CA THR A 424 -1.48 -2.14 8.05
C THR A 424 -2.77 -2.97 7.97
N LYS A 425 -3.88 -2.50 8.54
CA LYS A 425 -5.16 -3.23 8.45
C LYS A 425 -5.72 -3.27 7.02
N LEU A 426 -5.39 -2.27 6.20
CA LEU A 426 -5.78 -2.22 4.78
C LEU A 426 -5.35 -3.50 4.04
N PHE A 427 -4.20 -4.07 4.37
CA PHE A 427 -3.74 -5.34 3.77
C PHE A 427 -4.66 -6.52 4.10
N LYS A 428 -5.30 -6.55 5.28
CA LYS A 428 -6.27 -7.59 5.64
C LYS A 428 -7.49 -7.56 4.72
N VAL A 429 -8.00 -6.36 4.40
CA VAL A 429 -9.09 -6.18 3.43
C VAL A 429 -8.66 -6.65 2.04
N MET A 430 -7.46 -6.28 1.59
CA MET A 430 -6.94 -6.68 0.28
C MET A 430 -6.69 -8.19 0.18
N ASP A 431 -6.22 -8.83 1.25
CA ASP A 431 -6.00 -10.28 1.31
C ASP A 431 -7.29 -11.07 1.22
N ASN A 432 -8.34 -10.61 1.90
CA ASN A 432 -9.68 -11.14 1.75
C ASN A 432 -10.22 -10.92 0.35
N LEU A 433 -10.01 -9.73 -0.24
CA LEU A 433 -10.46 -9.41 -1.59
C LEU A 433 -9.83 -10.31 -2.65
N ASP A 434 -8.54 -10.64 -2.54
CA ASP A 434 -7.87 -11.62 -3.43
C ASP A 434 -8.64 -12.96 -3.47
N HIS A 435 -9.05 -13.48 -2.31
CA HIS A 435 -9.74 -14.76 -2.20
C HIS A 435 -11.20 -14.66 -2.66
N ILE A 436 -11.90 -13.58 -2.32
CA ILE A 436 -13.28 -13.35 -2.78
C ILE A 436 -13.33 -13.30 -4.32
N LEU A 437 -12.42 -12.53 -4.94
CA LEU A 437 -12.31 -12.45 -6.40
C LEU A 437 -11.90 -13.79 -7.03
N ALA A 438 -11.04 -14.56 -6.36
CA ALA A 438 -10.70 -15.91 -6.81
C ALA A 438 -11.92 -16.84 -6.83
N ILE A 439 -12.73 -16.83 -5.78
CA ILE A 439 -13.96 -17.62 -5.71
C ILE A 439 -14.95 -17.16 -6.79
N GLU A 440 -15.10 -15.86 -7.02
CA GLU A 440 -15.91 -15.34 -8.12
C GLU A 440 -15.41 -15.84 -9.48
N LEU A 441 -14.10 -15.78 -9.74
CA LEU A 441 -13.52 -16.27 -10.99
C LEU A 441 -13.79 -17.77 -11.20
N MET A 442 -13.66 -18.59 -10.16
CA MET A 442 -13.96 -20.02 -10.29
C MET A 442 -15.44 -20.25 -10.65
N ASN A 443 -16.36 -19.54 -10.00
CA ASN A 443 -17.80 -19.62 -10.29
C ASN A 443 -18.12 -19.13 -11.71
N ALA A 444 -17.56 -17.98 -12.11
CA ALA A 444 -17.76 -17.44 -13.45
C ALA A 444 -17.24 -18.41 -14.52
N ALA A 445 -16.03 -18.92 -14.36
CA ALA A 445 -15.43 -19.89 -15.27
C ALA A 445 -16.26 -21.18 -15.36
N GLN A 446 -16.75 -21.70 -14.23
CA GLN A 446 -17.65 -22.86 -14.21
C GLN A 446 -18.96 -22.56 -14.95
N GLY A 447 -19.59 -21.42 -14.66
CA GLY A 447 -20.81 -20.98 -15.34
C GLY A 447 -20.63 -20.82 -16.85
N MET A 448 -19.47 -20.35 -17.31
CA MET A 448 -19.14 -20.22 -18.72
C MET A 448 -19.10 -21.57 -19.47
N GLU A 449 -18.69 -22.67 -18.81
CA GLU A 449 -18.73 -23.98 -19.46
C GLU A 449 -20.17 -24.45 -19.73
N PHE A 450 -21.11 -24.12 -18.84
CA PHE A 450 -22.54 -24.36 -19.08
C PHE A 450 -23.16 -23.45 -20.15
N ARG A 451 -22.39 -22.49 -20.70
CA ARG A 451 -22.81 -21.64 -21.82
C ARG A 451 -22.31 -22.13 -23.18
N ARG A 452 -21.47 -23.17 -23.21
CA ARG A 452 -20.98 -23.74 -24.47
C ARG A 452 -22.14 -24.32 -25.30
N PRO A 453 -22.07 -24.24 -26.64
CA PRO A 453 -20.91 -23.87 -27.46
C PRO A 453 -20.69 -22.37 -27.68
N ALA A 454 -21.57 -21.49 -27.18
CA ALA A 454 -21.44 -20.05 -27.35
C ALA A 454 -20.16 -19.52 -26.68
N ARG A 455 -19.62 -18.43 -27.23
CA ARG A 455 -18.33 -17.85 -26.81
C ARG A 455 -18.47 -16.41 -26.28
N THR A 456 -17.62 -16.07 -25.33
CA THR A 456 -17.39 -14.69 -24.91
C THR A 456 -16.47 -13.97 -25.92
N SER A 457 -16.12 -12.72 -25.65
CA SER A 457 -15.16 -11.93 -26.41
C SER A 457 -13.80 -12.64 -26.53
N PRO A 458 -13.02 -12.35 -27.58
CA PRO A 458 -11.69 -12.93 -27.74
C PRO A 458 -10.75 -12.70 -26.55
N VAL A 459 -10.85 -11.54 -25.89
CA VAL A 459 -10.01 -11.17 -24.74
C VAL A 459 -10.35 -12.04 -23.53
N LEU A 460 -11.65 -12.21 -23.24
CA LEU A 460 -12.11 -13.01 -22.11
C LEU A 460 -11.98 -14.51 -22.37
N GLU A 461 -12.15 -14.99 -23.60
CA GLU A 461 -11.84 -16.38 -23.97
C GLU A 461 -10.35 -16.70 -23.76
N LYS A 462 -9.45 -15.77 -24.12
CA LYS A 462 -8.02 -15.94 -23.85
C LYS A 462 -7.76 -16.04 -22.35
N PHE A 463 -8.33 -15.13 -21.55
CA PHE A 463 -8.18 -15.13 -20.10
C PHE A 463 -8.70 -16.43 -19.48
N LEU A 464 -9.91 -16.86 -19.86
CA LEU A 464 -10.52 -18.11 -19.40
C LEU A 464 -9.66 -19.33 -19.77
N ARG A 465 -9.17 -19.41 -21.02
CA ARG A 465 -8.29 -20.51 -21.46
C ARG A 465 -7.00 -20.55 -20.66
N ASP A 466 -6.39 -19.40 -20.39
CA ASP A 466 -5.15 -19.34 -19.61
C ASP A 466 -5.41 -19.72 -18.14
N PHE A 467 -6.55 -19.35 -17.57
CA PHE A 467 -7.00 -19.79 -16.24
C PHE A 467 -7.28 -21.30 -16.18
N ARG A 468 -7.94 -21.87 -17.20
CA ARG A 468 -8.31 -23.30 -17.26
C ARG A 468 -7.11 -24.25 -17.33
N LYS A 469 -5.91 -23.75 -17.64
CA LYS A 469 -4.66 -24.51 -17.50
C LYS A 469 -4.29 -24.78 -16.03
N GLU A 470 -4.80 -23.96 -15.11
CA GLU A 470 -4.50 -24.03 -13.67
C GLU A 470 -5.62 -24.71 -12.90
N VAL A 471 -6.87 -24.37 -13.22
CA VAL A 471 -8.07 -24.91 -12.55
C VAL A 471 -9.03 -25.45 -13.61
N PRO A 472 -9.12 -26.78 -13.80
CA PRO A 472 -10.00 -27.40 -14.79
C PRO A 472 -11.48 -27.22 -14.43
N PHE A 473 -12.36 -27.61 -15.36
CA PHE A 473 -13.79 -27.75 -15.06
C PHE A 473 -13.99 -28.77 -13.93
N ILE A 474 -14.88 -28.46 -12.98
CA ILE A 474 -15.16 -29.33 -11.84
C ILE A 474 -16.44 -30.10 -12.15
N GLU A 475 -16.30 -31.38 -12.50
CA GLU A 475 -17.41 -32.27 -12.82
C GLU A 475 -18.02 -32.88 -11.55
N ASP A 476 -17.18 -33.42 -10.67
CA ASP A 476 -17.53 -33.95 -9.36
C ASP A 476 -16.83 -33.18 -8.24
N ASP A 477 -17.30 -33.33 -7.00
CA ASP A 477 -16.74 -32.65 -5.83
C ASP A 477 -15.26 -33.00 -5.63
N ILE A 478 -14.47 -31.94 -5.44
CA ILE A 478 -13.03 -32.03 -5.18
C ILE A 478 -12.67 -31.26 -3.90
N VAL A 479 -11.40 -31.36 -3.51
CA VAL A 479 -10.82 -30.57 -2.41
C VAL A 479 -10.72 -29.10 -2.84
N MET A 480 -11.78 -28.32 -2.61
CA MET A 480 -11.92 -26.96 -3.16
C MET A 480 -10.84 -25.95 -2.73
N TYR A 481 -10.31 -26.05 -1.51
CA TYR A 481 -9.36 -25.03 -1.01
C TYR A 481 -8.06 -24.99 -1.83
N THR A 482 -7.63 -26.12 -2.42
CA THR A 482 -6.43 -26.16 -3.27
C THR A 482 -6.63 -25.36 -4.55
N GLU A 483 -7.82 -25.46 -5.16
CA GLU A 483 -8.16 -24.72 -6.37
C GLU A 483 -8.40 -23.22 -6.10
N ILE A 484 -8.93 -22.87 -4.93
CA ILE A 484 -9.02 -21.47 -4.49
C ILE A 484 -7.60 -20.86 -4.39
N HIS A 485 -6.66 -21.55 -3.74
CA HIS A 485 -5.27 -21.07 -3.63
C HIS A 485 -4.56 -20.99 -4.98
N ARG A 486 -4.78 -21.96 -5.87
CA ARG A 486 -4.27 -21.90 -7.26
C ARG A 486 -4.84 -20.69 -8.01
N THR A 487 -6.13 -20.40 -7.82
CA THR A 487 -6.78 -19.24 -8.44
C THR A 487 -6.22 -17.92 -7.90
N VAL A 488 -5.99 -17.80 -6.60
CA VAL A 488 -5.31 -16.64 -5.99
C VAL A 488 -3.90 -16.47 -6.58
N ALA A 489 -3.13 -17.56 -6.67
CA ALA A 489 -1.79 -17.53 -7.24
C ALA A 489 -1.79 -17.13 -8.72
N PHE A 490 -2.74 -17.65 -9.51
CA PHE A 490 -2.97 -17.26 -10.89
C PHE A 490 -3.27 -15.77 -11.00
N LEU A 491 -4.22 -15.25 -10.24
CA LEU A 491 -4.55 -13.82 -10.26
C LEU A 491 -3.34 -12.97 -9.89
N ARG A 492 -2.55 -13.35 -8.88
CA ARG A 492 -1.36 -12.58 -8.46
C ARG A 492 -0.29 -12.45 -9.54
N ARG A 493 -0.12 -13.47 -10.39
CA ARG A 493 0.90 -13.48 -11.45
C ARG A 493 0.41 -13.06 -12.84
N TYR A 494 -0.90 -13.19 -13.11
CA TYR A 494 -1.44 -12.97 -14.45
C TYR A 494 -1.42 -11.46 -14.80
N PRO A 495 -0.78 -11.06 -15.90
CA PRO A 495 -0.78 -9.66 -16.34
C PRO A 495 -2.12 -9.33 -17.01
N LEU A 496 -2.84 -8.37 -16.45
CA LEU A 496 -4.05 -7.80 -17.06
C LEU A 496 -3.75 -6.47 -17.72
#